data_AF-A0A5J9W0V8-F1
#
_entry.id   AF-A0A5J9W0V8-F1
#
_cell.length_a   1.000
_cell.length_b   1.000
_cell.length_c   1.000
_cell.angle_alpha   90.00
_cell.angle_beta   90.00
_cell.angle_gamma   90.00
#
_symmetry.space_group_name_H-M   'P 1'
#
loop_
_entity.id
_entity.type
_entity.pdbx_description
1 polymer ?
#
loop_
_entity_poly.entity_id
_entity_poly.type
_entity_poly.pdbx_seq_one_letter_code
_entity_poly.pdbx_strand_id
1 'polypeptide(L)'
;MCGAPAPSPALIEMMMRYYDATTTTKPAPVVEFADTGLWSTAPAAAEFADTGSWSAPSTPLDSSSETDASPHGGAMSAFYYHPEAAALASQQMMMPRQLVQQMMPVPVPYKMMAPPRPRVEVRQVWQSNHREEMALIESLLPRFRYAAVDTEFPGTVYRPACPAYLLTPEKRYALLKANVDELELIQLGLTLFNDDLTGANAAVVWEFNFREFDPRRHRHAPDSIAMLRAKGVDFDRAARDGVDSAAAFGPRLRKWLRGGAKAGLGRAGLVTFSGGYDMAYLVKAMFGAGYKLPATAAEFEAVAAALLRRRRVFDVKEMARRCPGADLRGGLDCVAAKLGVARAVGEAHQAGSDSLLTCHTFIKMKQRCFDDDDKLTKVAGMLTGITTS
;
A
#
# COMPACT_ATOMS: atom_id res chain seq x y z
N MET A 1 -30.71 25.73 10.73
CA MET A 1 -30.22 24.75 11.72
C MET A 1 -31.36 23.80 12.04
N CYS A 2 -31.23 22.53 11.66
CA CYS A 2 -31.94 21.38 12.23
C CYS A 2 -31.05 20.18 11.91
N GLY A 3 -30.03 19.96 12.74
CA GLY A 3 -29.19 18.77 12.64
C GLY A 3 -29.99 17.56 13.11
N ALA A 4 -29.96 16.46 12.36
CA ALA A 4 -30.45 15.19 12.87
C ALA A 4 -29.68 14.84 14.16
N PRO A 5 -30.35 14.35 15.22
CA PRO A 5 -29.69 14.01 16.46
C PRO A 5 -28.67 12.89 16.21
N ALA A 6 -27.48 13.04 16.78
CA ALA A 6 -26.45 11.99 16.74
C ALA A 6 -27.03 10.67 17.30
N PRO A 7 -26.71 9.52 16.71
CA PRO A 7 -27.16 8.24 17.23
C PRO A 7 -26.70 8.08 18.68
N SER A 8 -27.58 7.58 19.54
CA SER A 8 -27.30 7.48 20.96
C SER A 8 -26.11 6.54 21.20
N PRO A 9 -25.27 6.78 22.23
CA PRO A 9 -24.21 5.87 22.63
C PRO A 9 -24.70 4.42 22.83
N ALA A 10 -25.97 4.26 23.24
CA ALA A 10 -26.64 2.97 23.36
C ALA A 10 -26.85 2.27 22.01
N LEU A 11 -27.13 3.00 20.91
CA LEU A 11 -27.24 2.44 19.57
C LEU A 11 -25.87 1.94 19.06
N ILE A 12 -24.81 2.72 19.30
CA ILE A 12 -23.43 2.35 18.93
C ILE A 12 -23.00 1.12 19.73
N GLU A 13 -23.26 1.10 21.03
CA GLU A 13 -22.94 -0.03 21.89
C GLU A 13 -23.80 -1.26 21.57
N MET A 14 -25.07 -1.07 21.19
CA MET A 14 -25.96 -2.13 20.69
C MET A 14 -25.47 -2.69 19.35
N MET A 15 -25.04 -1.87 18.39
CA MET A 15 -24.46 -2.34 17.13
C MET A 15 -23.17 -3.15 17.37
N MET A 16 -22.32 -2.69 18.30
CA MET A 16 -21.12 -3.43 18.70
C MET A 16 -21.46 -4.76 19.41
N ARG A 17 -22.48 -4.79 20.28
CA ARG A 17 -22.90 -6.00 21.02
C ARG A 17 -23.70 -6.99 20.17
N TYR A 18 -24.57 -6.51 19.27
CA TYR A 18 -25.42 -7.34 18.39
C TYR A 18 -24.58 -8.12 17.37
N TYR A 19 -23.45 -7.55 16.94
CA TYR A 19 -22.53 -8.22 16.02
C TYR A 19 -21.63 -9.26 16.70
N ASP A 20 -21.21 -9.04 17.96
CA ASP A 20 -20.49 -10.06 18.73
C ASP A 20 -21.36 -11.31 19.02
N ALA A 21 -22.69 -11.20 18.96
CA ALA A 21 -23.65 -12.28 19.25
C ALA A 21 -24.06 -13.15 18.03
N THR A 22 -23.77 -12.74 16.80
CA THR A 22 -24.28 -13.42 15.57
C THR A 22 -23.26 -14.36 14.88
N THR A 23 -22.27 -14.86 15.62
CA THR A 23 -21.45 -16.01 15.20
C THR A 23 -22.18 -17.36 15.24
N THR A 24 -23.51 -17.36 15.30
CA THR A 24 -24.34 -18.56 15.10
C THR A 24 -25.48 -18.27 14.11
N THR A 25 -25.64 -19.20 13.19
CA THR A 25 -26.33 -19.13 11.89
C THR A 25 -27.83 -18.82 11.93
N LYS A 26 -28.27 -17.85 11.10
CA LYS A 26 -29.45 -17.96 10.19
C LYS A 26 -29.56 -16.72 9.27
N PRO A 27 -29.95 -16.86 7.98
CA PRO A 27 -30.07 -15.73 7.06
C PRO A 27 -31.36 -14.93 7.31
N ALA A 28 -31.27 -13.61 7.18
CA ALA A 28 -32.41 -12.70 7.14
C ALA A 28 -33.08 -12.71 5.74
N PRO A 29 -34.38 -12.40 5.63
CA PRO A 29 -35.16 -12.62 4.41
C PRO A 29 -34.78 -11.70 3.26
N VAL A 30 -34.84 -12.25 2.05
CA VAL A 30 -34.59 -11.59 0.76
C VAL A 30 -35.78 -10.68 0.42
N VAL A 31 -35.50 -9.43 0.03
CA VAL A 31 -36.46 -8.53 -0.61
C VAL A 31 -36.11 -8.48 -2.09
N GLU A 32 -36.99 -8.99 -2.95
CA GLU A 32 -36.88 -8.90 -4.40
C GLU A 32 -37.13 -7.46 -4.89
N PHE A 33 -36.33 -7.01 -5.85
CA PHE A 33 -36.64 -5.82 -6.65
C PHE A 33 -36.77 -6.21 -8.11
N ALA A 34 -37.86 -5.74 -8.72
CA ALA A 34 -38.26 -6.03 -10.08
C ALA A 34 -37.29 -5.46 -11.12
N ASP A 35 -37.12 -6.25 -12.17
CA ASP A 35 -36.36 -5.99 -13.37
C ASP A 35 -37.11 -4.99 -14.27
N THR A 36 -36.47 -3.89 -14.65
CA THR A 36 -36.93 -3.06 -15.78
C THR A 36 -35.74 -2.65 -16.61
N GLY A 37 -35.45 -3.45 -17.64
CA GLY A 37 -34.61 -3.04 -18.74
C GLY A 37 -35.25 -1.92 -19.55
N LEU A 38 -34.47 -0.92 -19.93
CA LEU A 38 -34.67 -0.19 -21.18
C LEU A 38 -33.34 0.44 -21.62
N TRP A 39 -32.87 0.04 -22.80
CA TRP A 39 -31.74 0.66 -23.49
C TRP A 39 -32.25 1.90 -24.23
N SER A 40 -31.51 3.01 -24.18
CA SER A 40 -31.54 4.05 -25.22
C SER A 40 -30.33 4.99 -25.08
N THR A 41 -29.99 5.64 -26.19
CA THR A 41 -28.65 5.93 -26.72
C THR A 41 -28.22 7.40 -26.64
N ALA A 42 -26.89 7.62 -26.45
CA ALA A 42 -26.03 8.73 -26.94
C ALA A 42 -26.16 10.15 -26.33
N PRO A 43 -25.17 11.08 -26.52
CA PRO A 43 -23.86 10.97 -27.16
C PRO A 43 -22.65 11.33 -26.28
N ALA A 44 -21.46 11.07 -26.84
CA ALA A 44 -20.13 11.34 -26.28
C ALA A 44 -19.80 12.85 -26.21
N ALA A 45 -19.04 13.22 -25.17
CA ALA A 45 -18.24 14.44 -25.13
C ALA A 45 -16.85 14.16 -24.52
N ALA A 46 -15.83 14.34 -25.35
CA ALA A 46 -14.44 14.66 -25.04
C ALA A 46 -14.34 15.80 -24.01
N GLU A 47 -13.29 16.10 -23.25
CA GLU A 47 -11.84 15.79 -23.15
C GLU A 47 -11.48 16.30 -21.72
N PHE A 48 -10.51 15.78 -20.98
CA PHE A 48 -9.10 16.21 -21.01
C PHE A 48 -8.28 15.14 -20.26
N ALA A 49 -7.58 14.31 -21.03
CA ALA A 49 -6.45 13.54 -20.56
C ALA A 49 -5.20 14.37 -20.86
N ASP A 50 -4.42 14.70 -19.83
CA ASP A 50 -3.10 15.29 -20.04
C ASP A 50 -2.06 14.18 -20.16
N THR A 51 -1.21 14.39 -21.14
CA THR A 51 -0.42 13.42 -21.87
C THR A 51 0.99 13.28 -21.31
N GLY A 52 1.51 12.05 -21.29
CA GLY A 52 2.92 11.75 -21.09
C GLY A 52 3.39 10.71 -22.10
N SER A 53 3.43 11.11 -23.37
CA SER A 53 3.99 10.33 -24.49
C SER A 53 5.48 10.06 -24.28
N TRP A 54 5.89 8.79 -24.33
CA TRP A 54 7.28 8.41 -24.58
C TRP A 54 7.33 7.58 -25.87
N SER A 55 7.94 8.18 -26.90
CA SER A 55 8.27 7.54 -28.16
C SER A 55 9.55 6.72 -28.01
N ALA A 56 9.52 5.46 -28.40
CA ALA A 56 10.73 4.64 -28.59
C ALA A 56 11.23 4.77 -30.03
N PRO A 57 12.55 4.83 -30.28
CA PRO A 57 13.09 4.80 -31.63
C PRO A 57 13.16 3.37 -32.17
N SER A 58 12.63 3.20 -33.38
CA SER A 58 12.76 2.04 -34.24
C SER A 58 14.13 1.99 -34.92
N THR A 59 14.70 0.79 -35.05
CA THR A 59 15.52 0.38 -36.20
C THR A 59 15.37 -1.13 -36.45
N PRO A 60 15.55 -1.61 -37.69
CA PRO A 60 14.95 -2.86 -38.19
C PRO A 60 15.99 -3.94 -38.58
N LEU A 61 15.47 -5.05 -39.15
CA LEU A 61 16.13 -6.19 -39.82
C LEU A 61 16.56 -7.33 -38.87
N ASP A 62 16.35 -8.61 -39.14
CA ASP A 62 15.87 -9.32 -40.34
C ASP A 62 15.35 -10.71 -39.94
N SER A 63 14.44 -11.28 -40.73
CA SER A 63 13.96 -12.66 -40.56
C SER A 63 13.74 -13.31 -41.92
N SER A 64 13.91 -14.64 -41.97
CA SER A 64 13.78 -15.57 -43.11
C SER A 64 15.09 -15.76 -43.89
N SER A 65 15.46 -16.94 -44.38
CA SER A 65 14.98 -18.33 -44.33
C SER A 65 15.96 -19.17 -45.17
N GLU A 66 16.10 -20.47 -44.89
CA GLU A 66 16.45 -21.61 -45.81
C GLU A 66 17.06 -22.74 -44.93
N THR A 67 16.37 -23.82 -44.57
CA THR A 67 16.13 -25.09 -45.30
C THR A 67 17.30 -25.53 -46.19
N ASP A 68 18.02 -26.62 -45.85
CA ASP A 68 17.70 -27.98 -46.33
C ASP A 68 18.70 -29.06 -45.82
N ALA A 69 18.24 -30.32 -45.88
CA ALA A 69 18.97 -31.60 -46.00
C ALA A 69 19.70 -32.27 -44.81
N SER A 70 19.17 -33.46 -44.47
CA SER A 70 19.63 -34.52 -43.56
C SER A 70 20.71 -35.45 -44.20
N PRO A 71 20.94 -36.71 -43.75
CA PRO A 71 21.77 -37.13 -42.60
C PRO A 71 22.76 -38.27 -42.93
N HIS A 72 23.98 -38.28 -42.41
CA HIS A 72 24.85 -39.47 -42.27
C HIS A 72 25.97 -39.08 -41.28
N GLY A 73 26.47 -39.85 -40.32
CA GLY A 73 26.42 -41.25 -39.97
C GLY A 73 27.73 -41.55 -39.21
N GLY A 74 27.69 -42.37 -38.17
CA GLY A 74 28.85 -43.18 -37.77
C GLY A 74 29.85 -42.65 -36.73
N ALA A 75 29.87 -43.40 -35.62
CA ALA A 75 31.04 -44.00 -34.98
C ALA A 75 31.72 -43.31 -33.78
N MET A 76 31.83 -44.13 -32.73
CA MET A 76 32.57 -43.96 -31.49
C MET A 76 34.08 -44.17 -31.68
N SER A 77 34.89 -43.56 -30.79
CA SER A 77 36.05 -44.15 -30.07
C SER A 77 36.84 -42.98 -29.46
N ALA A 78 36.77 -42.69 -28.16
CA ALA A 78 37.47 -43.36 -27.07
C ALA A 78 39.01 -43.21 -27.09
N PHE A 79 39.51 -42.66 -25.97
CA PHE A 79 40.73 -43.02 -25.23
C PHE A 79 41.96 -42.07 -25.15
N TYR A 80 42.35 -41.91 -23.88
CA TYR A 80 43.67 -41.72 -23.26
C TYR A 80 44.22 -40.32 -22.92
N TYR A 81 44.92 -40.36 -21.78
CA TYR A 81 45.24 -39.33 -20.80
C TYR A 81 46.77 -39.37 -20.61
N HIS A 82 47.42 -38.19 -20.57
CA HIS A 82 48.71 -37.85 -19.88
C HIS A 82 50.05 -38.45 -20.39
N PRO A 83 51.26 -37.97 -19.95
CA PRO A 83 51.81 -36.60 -19.74
C PRO A 83 53.33 -36.43 -20.09
N GLU A 84 53.94 -35.33 -19.59
CA GLU A 84 55.39 -34.97 -19.50
C GLU A 84 55.96 -34.20 -20.72
N ALA A 85 56.88 -33.24 -20.62
CA ALA A 85 57.80 -32.82 -19.55
C ALA A 85 58.16 -31.32 -19.68
N ALA A 86 58.77 -30.79 -18.62
CA ALA A 86 59.20 -29.41 -18.44
C ALA A 86 60.59 -29.08 -19.02
N ALA A 87 60.81 -27.77 -19.20
CA ALA A 87 61.95 -26.96 -18.73
C ALA A 87 62.93 -26.35 -19.76
N LEU A 88 63.39 -25.12 -19.36
CA LEU A 88 64.53 -24.29 -19.79
C LEU A 88 64.24 -23.24 -20.90
N ALA A 89 64.59 -21.96 -20.80
CA ALA A 89 65.31 -21.17 -19.79
C ALA A 89 65.15 -19.64 -20.03
N SER A 90 65.15 -18.87 -18.94
CA SER A 90 65.86 -17.60 -18.68
C SER A 90 65.94 -16.48 -19.73
N GLN A 91 65.28 -15.35 -19.44
CA GLN A 91 65.87 -14.01 -19.57
C GLN A 91 65.19 -12.99 -18.63
N GLN A 92 65.95 -12.54 -17.62
CA GLN A 92 65.65 -11.38 -16.79
C GLN A 92 66.17 -10.11 -17.49
N MET A 93 65.31 -9.11 -17.67
CA MET A 93 65.75 -7.72 -17.90
C MET A 93 65.67 -6.95 -16.56
N MET A 94 66.83 -6.53 -16.05
CA MET A 94 66.96 -5.57 -14.96
C MET A 94 66.63 -4.15 -15.46
N MET A 95 65.77 -3.43 -14.74
CA MET A 95 65.59 -1.98 -14.89
C MET A 95 66.46 -1.22 -13.86
N PRO A 96 67.01 -0.04 -14.20
CA PRO A 96 67.89 0.73 -13.31
C PRO A 96 67.17 1.30 -12.07
N ARG A 97 67.85 1.20 -10.91
CA ARG A 97 67.35 1.50 -9.56
C ARG A 97 67.19 3.00 -9.20
N GLN A 98 67.20 3.93 -10.14
CA GLN A 98 67.24 5.37 -9.84
C GLN A 98 65.97 6.18 -10.18
N LEU A 99 64.85 5.54 -10.49
CA LEU A 99 63.55 6.22 -10.71
C LEU A 99 62.40 5.68 -9.86
N VAL A 100 62.68 5.15 -8.65
CA VAL A 100 61.65 4.60 -7.74
C VAL A 100 61.49 5.45 -6.46
N GLN A 101 61.80 6.74 -6.50
CA GLN A 101 61.69 7.60 -5.30
C GLN A 101 60.99 8.95 -5.53
N GLN A 102 60.09 9.03 -6.51
CA GLN A 102 59.09 10.10 -6.57
C GLN A 102 57.80 9.54 -7.17
N MET A 103 56.94 8.96 -6.32
CA MET A 103 55.50 8.74 -6.52
C MET A 103 54.95 7.97 -5.31
N MET A 104 55.01 8.59 -4.12
CA MET A 104 54.17 8.14 -3.01
C MET A 104 52.80 8.79 -3.22
N PRO A 105 51.72 8.02 -3.46
CA PRO A 105 50.39 8.61 -3.53
C PRO A 105 50.04 9.21 -2.16
N VAL A 106 49.65 10.48 -2.16
CA VAL A 106 49.05 11.15 -1.00
C VAL A 106 47.89 10.27 -0.50
N PRO A 107 47.80 9.93 0.79
CA PRO A 107 46.70 9.12 1.28
C PRO A 107 45.40 9.88 1.10
N VAL A 108 44.63 9.47 0.10
CA VAL A 108 43.24 9.89 -0.07
C VAL A 108 42.52 9.39 1.18
N PRO A 109 41.84 10.25 1.96
CA PRO A 109 41.11 9.77 3.13
C PRO A 109 40.08 8.75 2.63
N TYR A 110 40.27 7.49 3.01
CA TYR A 110 39.25 6.46 2.84
C TYR A 110 38.01 6.98 3.55
N LYS A 111 37.03 7.47 2.78
CA LYS A 111 35.68 7.65 3.28
C LYS A 111 35.29 6.27 3.79
N MET A 112 35.27 6.09 5.10
CA MET A 112 34.58 4.96 5.72
C MET A 112 33.18 4.94 5.11
N MET A 113 32.95 4.02 4.18
CA MET A 113 31.61 3.77 3.69
C MET A 113 30.83 3.38 4.93
N ALA A 114 29.87 4.23 5.30
CA ALA A 114 28.93 3.88 6.36
C ALA A 114 28.39 2.48 6.03
N PRO A 115 28.29 1.57 7.02
CA PRO A 115 27.74 0.25 6.78
C PRO A 115 26.42 0.39 6.01
N PRO A 116 26.16 -0.46 5.01
CA PRO A 116 24.94 -0.38 4.23
C PRO A 116 23.77 -0.36 5.22
N ARG A 117 22.92 0.67 5.11
CA ARG A 117 21.74 0.77 5.96
C ARG A 117 20.96 -0.53 5.80
N PRO A 118 20.48 -1.16 6.89
CA PRO A 118 19.64 -2.34 6.78
C PRO A 118 18.52 -2.05 5.78
N ARG A 119 18.39 -2.87 4.75
CA ARG A 119 17.30 -2.73 3.77
C ARG A 119 16.00 -3.00 4.52
N VAL A 120 15.05 -2.06 4.43
CA VAL A 120 13.71 -2.27 4.97
C VAL A 120 13.05 -3.39 4.16
N GLU A 121 12.65 -4.46 4.85
CA GLU A 121 11.97 -5.61 4.23
C GLU A 121 10.46 -5.48 4.42
N VAL A 122 9.71 -5.70 3.34
CA VAL A 122 8.24 -5.80 3.38
C VAL A 122 7.86 -7.25 3.68
N ARG A 123 7.25 -7.48 4.85
CA ARG A 123 6.85 -8.81 5.30
C ARG A 123 5.54 -9.21 4.63
N GLN A 124 5.63 -10.15 3.70
CA GLN A 124 4.48 -10.66 2.96
C GLN A 124 3.63 -11.58 3.85
N VAL A 125 2.36 -11.23 4.05
CA VAL A 125 1.43 -11.97 4.90
C VAL A 125 0.39 -12.68 4.05
N TRP A 126 0.38 -14.00 4.20
CA TRP A 126 -0.48 -14.97 3.53
C TRP A 126 -1.17 -15.86 4.58
N GLN A 127 -2.12 -16.68 4.15
CA GLN A 127 -2.86 -17.58 5.04
C GLN A 127 -1.93 -18.55 5.79
N SER A 128 -0.77 -18.93 5.24
CA SER A 128 0.16 -19.84 5.90
C SER A 128 0.88 -19.22 7.10
N ASN A 129 1.19 -17.92 7.09
CA ASN A 129 1.98 -17.23 8.12
C ASN A 129 1.22 -16.14 8.90
N HIS A 130 -0.03 -15.84 8.55
CA HIS A 130 -0.79 -14.74 9.15
C HIS A 130 -0.80 -14.74 10.69
N ARG A 131 -0.88 -15.92 11.33
CA ARG A 131 -0.88 -16.03 12.80
C ARG A 131 0.42 -15.56 13.43
N GLU A 132 1.54 -15.94 12.84
CA GLU A 132 2.89 -15.60 13.31
C GLU A 132 3.14 -14.10 13.12
N GLU A 133 2.81 -13.57 11.95
CA GLU A 133 2.98 -12.14 11.65
C GLU A 133 2.07 -11.25 12.51
N MET A 134 0.81 -11.65 12.72
CA MET A 134 -0.10 -10.94 13.62
C MET A 134 0.36 -10.99 15.08
N ALA A 135 0.95 -12.11 15.52
CA ALA A 135 1.55 -12.20 16.86
C ALA A 135 2.79 -11.31 17.00
N LEU A 136 3.61 -11.22 15.94
CA LEU A 136 4.75 -10.31 15.89
C LEU A 136 4.28 -8.85 15.97
N ILE A 137 3.27 -8.45 15.19
CA ILE A 137 2.65 -7.12 15.28
C ILE A 137 2.25 -6.83 16.72
N GLU A 138 1.51 -7.74 17.37
CA GLU A 138 1.06 -7.60 18.76
C GLU A 138 2.22 -7.37 19.73
N SER A 139 3.32 -8.11 19.57
CA SER A 139 4.51 -7.97 20.41
C SER A 139 5.21 -6.61 20.23
N LEU A 140 5.07 -6.00 19.05
CA LEU A 140 5.72 -4.74 18.67
C LEU A 140 4.86 -3.51 18.97
N LEU A 141 3.53 -3.65 19.11
CA LEU A 141 2.63 -2.53 19.40
C LEU A 141 3.08 -1.65 20.58
N PRO A 142 3.62 -2.17 21.70
CA PRO A 142 4.11 -1.33 22.80
C PRO A 142 5.29 -0.43 22.41
N ARG A 143 6.10 -0.83 21.43
CA ARG A 143 7.32 -0.13 21.02
C ARG A 143 7.09 0.99 20.01
N PHE A 144 6.06 0.87 19.17
CA PHE A 144 5.78 1.82 18.09
C PHE A 144 4.58 2.70 18.36
N ARG A 145 4.77 4.02 18.29
CA ARG A 145 3.74 5.01 18.61
C ARG A 145 2.76 5.24 17.47
N TYR A 146 3.20 5.13 16.23
CA TYR A 146 2.42 5.40 15.03
C TYR A 146 2.23 4.14 14.19
N ALA A 147 1.19 4.16 13.36
CA ALA A 147 0.95 3.16 12.33
C ALA A 147 0.51 3.87 11.04
N ALA A 148 1.13 3.55 9.91
CA ALA A 148 0.70 4.00 8.59
C ALA A 148 -0.01 2.86 7.87
N VAL A 149 -1.12 3.17 7.21
CA VAL A 149 -1.95 2.21 6.48
C VAL A 149 -2.20 2.74 5.08
N ASP A 150 -2.18 1.82 4.12
CA ASP A 150 -2.55 2.03 2.73
C ASP A 150 -3.24 0.74 2.22
N THR A 151 -4.17 0.86 1.28
CA THR A 151 -4.91 -0.29 0.75
C THR A 151 -4.96 -0.31 -0.77
N GLU A 152 -4.92 -1.53 -1.33
CA GLU A 152 -5.21 -1.75 -2.74
C GLU A 152 -6.55 -2.46 -2.90
N PHE A 153 -7.35 -1.96 -3.83
CA PHE A 153 -8.71 -2.42 -4.10
C PHE A 153 -9.02 -2.24 -5.60
N PRO A 154 -10.08 -2.86 -6.15
CA PRO A 154 -10.28 -2.99 -7.59
C PRO A 154 -10.85 -1.72 -8.25
N GLY A 155 -10.39 -0.55 -7.82
CA GLY A 155 -10.81 0.76 -8.31
C GLY A 155 -12.22 1.14 -7.89
N THR A 156 -12.93 1.87 -8.75
CA THR A 156 -14.32 2.27 -8.55
C THR A 156 -15.17 1.88 -9.74
N VAL A 157 -16.33 1.28 -9.46
CA VAL A 157 -17.33 0.88 -10.47
C VAL A 157 -18.49 1.88 -10.54
N TYR A 158 -18.75 2.59 -9.44
CA TYR A 158 -19.62 3.76 -9.42
C TYR A 158 -18.76 5.02 -9.53
N ARG A 159 -19.10 5.89 -10.48
CA ARG A 159 -18.41 7.15 -10.74
C ARG A 159 -19.37 8.32 -10.58
N PRO A 160 -18.89 9.51 -10.18
CA PRO A 160 -19.75 10.68 -10.09
C PRO A 160 -20.06 11.22 -11.48
N ALA A 161 -21.26 11.79 -11.64
CA ALA A 161 -21.67 12.45 -12.89
C ALA A 161 -20.96 13.77 -13.15
N CYS A 162 -20.25 14.30 -12.15
CA CYS A 162 -19.45 15.53 -12.24
C CYS A 162 -18.09 15.32 -11.56
N PRO A 163 -17.11 16.20 -11.80
CA PRO A 163 -15.82 16.14 -11.11
C PRO A 163 -15.97 16.00 -9.60
N ALA A 164 -15.20 15.08 -8.99
CA ALA A 164 -15.36 14.71 -7.59
C ALA A 164 -15.22 15.88 -6.59
N TYR A 165 -14.47 16.93 -6.95
CA TYR A 165 -14.30 18.14 -6.13
C TYR A 165 -15.56 19.01 -6.04
N LEU A 166 -16.53 18.83 -6.94
CA LEU A 166 -17.83 19.52 -6.92
C LEU A 166 -18.87 18.81 -6.06
N LEU A 167 -18.57 17.60 -5.59
CA LEU A 167 -19.49 16.82 -4.77
C LEU A 167 -19.55 17.36 -3.34
N THR A 168 -20.76 17.46 -2.81
CA THR A 168 -20.96 17.70 -1.37
C THR A 168 -20.36 16.54 -0.55
N PRO A 169 -19.99 16.76 0.71
CA PRO A 169 -19.46 15.71 1.57
C PRO A 169 -20.36 14.46 1.62
N GLU A 170 -21.68 14.64 1.67
CA GLU A 170 -22.67 13.56 1.72
C GLU A 170 -22.66 12.74 0.43
N LYS A 171 -22.56 13.40 -0.73
CA LYS A 171 -22.46 12.72 -2.04
C LYS A 171 -21.13 12.01 -2.20
N ARG A 172 -20.03 12.56 -1.66
CA ARG A 172 -18.71 11.90 -1.64
C ARG A 172 -18.76 10.63 -0.80
N TYR A 173 -19.34 10.70 0.39
CA TYR A 173 -19.53 9.51 1.23
C TYR A 173 -20.45 8.48 0.57
N ALA A 174 -21.59 8.88 0.00
CA ALA A 174 -22.50 7.96 -0.69
C ALA A 174 -21.81 7.22 -1.84
N LEU A 175 -20.98 7.92 -2.62
CA LEU A 175 -20.18 7.32 -3.69
C LEU A 175 -19.12 6.34 -3.15
N LEU A 176 -18.40 6.73 -2.08
CA LEU A 176 -17.44 5.87 -1.41
C LEU A 176 -18.12 4.61 -0.89
N LYS A 177 -19.25 4.77 -0.19
CA LYS A 177 -20.05 3.67 0.33
C LYS A 177 -20.49 2.71 -0.77
N ALA A 178 -21.05 3.22 -1.86
CA ALA A 178 -21.50 2.39 -2.98
C ALA A 178 -20.36 1.52 -3.55
N ASN A 179 -19.15 2.08 -3.66
CA ASN A 179 -17.99 1.32 -4.13
C ASN A 179 -17.49 0.31 -3.09
N VAL A 180 -17.27 0.72 -1.83
CA VAL A 180 -16.72 -0.18 -0.79
C VAL A 180 -17.68 -1.33 -0.46
N ASP A 181 -18.99 -1.07 -0.49
CA ASP A 181 -20.00 -2.10 -0.26
C ASP A 181 -20.06 -3.15 -1.37
N GLU A 182 -19.68 -2.78 -2.61
CA GLU A 182 -19.74 -3.63 -3.80
C GLU A 182 -18.42 -4.39 -4.04
N LEU A 183 -17.29 -3.81 -3.64
CA LEU A 183 -15.96 -4.26 -4.03
C LEU A 183 -15.20 -4.93 -2.87
N GLU A 184 -14.29 -5.83 -3.21
CA GLU A 184 -13.48 -6.56 -2.24
C GLU A 184 -12.07 -5.97 -2.11
N LEU A 185 -11.54 -6.00 -0.88
CA LEU A 185 -10.18 -5.55 -0.57
C LEU A 185 -9.16 -6.55 -1.13
N ILE A 186 -8.07 -6.06 -1.71
CA ILE A 186 -7.03 -6.90 -2.34
C ILE A 186 -5.78 -6.99 -1.44
N GLN A 187 -5.23 -5.84 -1.05
CA GLN A 187 -4.08 -5.77 -0.16
C GLN A 187 -4.23 -4.68 0.90
N LEU A 188 -3.53 -4.86 2.00
CA LEU A 188 -3.34 -3.83 3.03
C LEU A 188 -1.88 -3.75 3.45
N GLY A 189 -1.33 -2.55 3.38
CA GLY A 189 -0.03 -2.20 3.92
C GLY A 189 -0.16 -1.72 5.35
N LEU A 190 0.72 -2.20 6.23
CA LEU A 190 0.84 -1.72 7.59
C LEU A 190 2.30 -1.43 7.91
N THR A 191 2.60 -0.18 8.24
CA THR A 191 3.93 0.23 8.71
C THR A 191 3.85 0.69 10.17
N LEU A 192 4.56 0.03 11.07
CA LEU A 192 4.74 0.49 12.46
C LEU A 192 5.99 1.34 12.58
N PHE A 193 5.89 2.51 13.22
CA PHE A 193 7.01 3.46 13.29
C PHE A 193 6.96 4.41 14.49
N ASN A 194 8.09 5.10 14.69
CA ASN A 194 8.30 6.17 15.67
C ASN A 194 8.77 7.45 14.97
N ASP A 195 8.95 8.54 15.72
CA ASP A 195 9.40 9.83 15.17
C ASP A 195 10.83 9.75 14.57
N ASP A 196 11.65 8.83 15.07
CA ASP A 196 12.97 8.50 14.56
C ASP A 196 12.97 7.10 13.93
N LEU A 197 13.64 6.95 12.78
CA LEU A 197 13.71 5.67 12.06
C LEU A 197 15.09 5.01 12.14
N THR A 198 15.80 5.20 13.25
CA THR A 198 17.21 4.76 13.40
C THR A 198 17.34 3.54 14.31
N GLY A 199 18.24 2.62 13.94
CA GLY A 199 18.58 1.45 14.76
C GLY A 199 17.35 0.64 15.17
N ALA A 200 17.13 0.52 16.49
CA ALA A 200 15.97 -0.16 17.06
C ALA A 200 14.62 0.49 16.69
N ASN A 201 14.58 1.76 16.30
CA ASN A 201 13.35 2.44 15.91
C ASN A 201 13.05 2.35 14.40
N ALA A 202 13.80 1.53 13.65
CA ALA A 202 13.50 1.25 12.25
C ALA A 202 12.03 0.82 12.07
N ALA A 203 11.41 1.35 11.02
CA ALA A 203 10.04 1.00 10.67
C ALA A 203 9.94 -0.50 10.33
N VAL A 204 8.83 -1.12 10.70
CA VAL A 204 8.53 -2.51 10.35
C VAL A 204 7.28 -2.53 9.48
N VAL A 205 7.36 -3.23 8.35
CA VAL A 205 6.37 -3.14 7.28
C VAL A 205 5.79 -4.51 6.99
N TRP A 206 4.46 -4.59 6.90
CA TRP A 206 3.71 -5.77 6.47
C TRP A 206 2.86 -5.44 5.25
N GLU A 207 2.68 -6.44 4.40
CA GLU A 207 1.71 -6.42 3.30
C GLU A 207 0.82 -7.65 3.43
N PHE A 208 -0.45 -7.42 3.78
CA PHE A 208 -1.47 -8.46 3.83
C PHE A 208 -2.07 -8.65 2.45
N ASN A 209 -2.08 -9.89 1.96
CA ASN A 209 -2.70 -10.28 0.70
C ASN A 209 -4.01 -11.02 1.01
N PHE A 210 -5.15 -10.53 0.51
CA PHE A 210 -6.47 -11.05 0.85
C PHE A 210 -7.06 -11.97 -0.23
N ARG A 211 -7.90 -12.92 0.18
CA ARG A 211 -8.43 -14.00 -0.70
C ARG A 211 -9.77 -13.69 -1.36
N GLU A 212 -10.45 -12.65 -0.90
CA GLU A 212 -11.84 -12.37 -1.25
C GLU A 212 -11.99 -11.94 -2.70
N PHE A 213 -11.03 -11.17 -3.23
CA PHE A 213 -11.12 -10.68 -4.59
C PHE A 213 -10.73 -11.74 -5.63
N ASP A 214 -11.64 -11.97 -6.58
CA ASP A 214 -11.42 -12.78 -7.78
C ASP A 214 -11.92 -11.99 -9.01
N PRO A 215 -11.04 -11.60 -9.94
CA PRO A 215 -11.41 -10.81 -11.11
C PRO A 215 -12.35 -11.54 -12.09
N ARG A 216 -12.50 -12.87 -11.98
CA ARG A 216 -13.45 -13.65 -12.79
C ARG A 216 -14.89 -13.57 -12.26
N ARG A 217 -15.05 -13.20 -10.98
CA ARG A 217 -16.33 -13.27 -10.26
C ARG A 217 -16.83 -11.90 -9.81
N HIS A 218 -15.92 -11.02 -9.43
CA HIS A 218 -16.27 -9.76 -8.78
C HIS A 218 -16.21 -8.60 -9.77
N ARG A 219 -17.07 -7.61 -9.54
CA ARG A 219 -17.02 -6.34 -10.26
C ARG A 219 -15.71 -5.63 -9.94
N HIS A 220 -15.18 -4.91 -10.93
CA HIS A 220 -13.93 -4.17 -10.80
C HIS A 220 -13.81 -3.14 -11.92
N ALA A 221 -12.93 -2.16 -11.74
CA ALA A 221 -12.43 -1.34 -12.83
C ALA A 221 -11.33 -2.10 -13.60
N PRO A 222 -11.48 -2.37 -14.91
CA PRO A 222 -10.49 -3.13 -15.68
C PRO A 222 -9.09 -2.52 -15.63
N ASP A 223 -8.98 -1.19 -15.74
CA ASP A 223 -7.70 -0.48 -15.71
C ASP A 223 -6.98 -0.65 -14.37
N SER A 224 -7.72 -0.63 -13.25
CA SER A 224 -7.15 -0.86 -11.93
C SER A 224 -6.59 -2.27 -11.79
N ILE A 225 -7.28 -3.29 -12.31
CA ILE A 225 -6.78 -4.67 -12.28
C ILE A 225 -5.58 -4.84 -13.22
N ALA A 226 -5.60 -4.25 -14.40
CA ALA A 226 -4.46 -4.29 -15.32
C ALA A 226 -3.22 -3.64 -14.69
N MET A 227 -3.38 -2.48 -14.07
CA MET A 227 -2.33 -1.78 -13.35
C MET A 227 -1.78 -2.63 -12.19
N LEU A 228 -2.63 -3.17 -11.32
CA LEU A 228 -2.20 -3.99 -10.19
C LEU A 228 -1.48 -5.26 -10.64
N ARG A 229 -1.93 -5.93 -11.72
CA ARG A 229 -1.19 -7.05 -12.33
C ARG A 229 0.20 -6.62 -12.78
N ALA A 230 0.30 -5.49 -13.48
CA ALA A 230 1.58 -4.96 -13.95
C ALA A 230 2.53 -4.58 -12.80
N LYS A 231 1.99 -4.30 -11.61
CA LYS A 231 2.74 -4.03 -10.38
C LYS A 231 2.99 -5.26 -9.51
N GLY A 232 2.67 -6.46 -10.02
CA GLY A 232 3.05 -7.73 -9.43
C GLY A 232 2.00 -8.35 -8.51
N VAL A 233 0.77 -7.85 -8.48
CA VAL A 233 -0.33 -8.48 -7.76
C VAL A 233 -0.75 -9.77 -8.48
N ASP A 234 -0.50 -10.91 -7.84
CA ASP A 234 -0.93 -12.24 -8.30
C ASP A 234 -2.30 -12.58 -7.71
N PHE A 235 -3.35 -12.29 -8.48
CA PHE A 235 -4.73 -12.54 -8.10
C PHE A 235 -5.07 -14.02 -7.92
N ASP A 236 -4.44 -14.91 -8.68
CA ASP A 236 -4.70 -16.35 -8.56
C ASP A 236 -4.07 -16.90 -7.28
N ARG A 237 -2.87 -16.42 -6.92
CA ARG A 237 -2.27 -16.72 -5.62
C ARG A 237 -3.04 -16.11 -4.47
N ALA A 238 -3.50 -14.86 -4.59
CA ALA A 238 -4.36 -14.22 -3.59
C ALA A 238 -5.60 -15.06 -3.28
N ALA A 239 -6.33 -15.52 -4.31
CA ALA A 239 -7.50 -16.37 -4.12
C ALA A 239 -7.20 -17.71 -3.42
N ARG A 240 -6.04 -18.33 -3.69
CA ARG A 240 -5.64 -19.62 -3.10
C ARG A 240 -5.07 -19.48 -1.69
N ASP A 241 -4.13 -18.56 -1.52
CA ASP A 241 -3.23 -18.49 -0.37
C ASP A 241 -3.43 -17.22 0.47
N GLY A 242 -4.34 -16.33 0.06
CA GLY A 242 -4.61 -15.07 0.74
C GLY A 242 -5.28 -15.25 2.10
N VAL A 243 -5.01 -14.28 2.98
CA VAL A 243 -5.62 -14.17 4.30
C VAL A 243 -7.11 -13.87 4.15
N ASP A 244 -7.93 -14.49 4.98
CA ASP A 244 -9.33 -14.08 5.11
C ASP A 244 -9.43 -12.74 5.87
N SER A 245 -9.81 -11.68 5.16
CA SER A 245 -9.89 -10.32 5.69
C SER A 245 -10.90 -10.21 6.84
N ALA A 246 -12.03 -10.90 6.74
CA ALA A 246 -13.14 -10.81 7.68
C ALA A 246 -13.00 -11.73 8.89
N ALA A 247 -12.58 -12.98 8.66
CA ALA A 247 -12.51 -14.02 9.68
C ALA A 247 -11.15 -14.08 10.38
N ALA A 248 -10.04 -13.75 9.70
CA ALA A 248 -8.71 -13.81 10.28
C ALA A 248 -8.17 -12.42 10.66
N PHE A 249 -8.17 -11.47 9.72
CA PHE A 249 -7.57 -10.15 9.94
C PHE A 249 -8.47 -9.22 10.77
N GLY A 250 -9.75 -9.12 10.44
CA GLY A 250 -10.74 -8.25 11.09
C GLY A 250 -10.75 -8.34 12.62
N PRO A 251 -10.89 -9.54 13.23
CA PRO A 251 -10.90 -9.69 14.69
C PRO A 251 -9.60 -9.22 15.36
N ARG A 252 -8.46 -9.43 14.69
CA ARG A 252 -7.15 -8.98 15.16
C ARG A 252 -7.03 -7.46 15.07
N LEU A 253 -7.45 -6.86 13.97
CA LEU A 253 -7.51 -5.41 13.84
C LEU A 253 -8.39 -4.77 14.93
N ARG A 254 -9.59 -5.33 15.20
CA ARG A 254 -10.44 -4.90 16.32
C ARG A 254 -9.71 -4.97 17.65
N LYS A 255 -9.00 -6.07 17.92
CA LYS A 255 -8.19 -6.24 19.15
C LYS A 255 -7.11 -5.17 19.24
N TRP A 256 -6.34 -4.92 18.17
CA TRP A 256 -5.25 -3.95 18.17
C TRP A 256 -5.74 -2.51 18.37
N LEU A 257 -6.88 -2.16 17.77
CA LEU A 257 -7.49 -0.84 17.92
C LEU A 257 -8.12 -0.64 19.30
N ARG A 258 -8.74 -1.68 19.90
CA ARG A 258 -9.20 -1.67 21.29
C ARG A 258 -8.05 -1.61 22.31
N GLY A 259 -6.83 -1.97 21.91
CA GLY A 259 -5.63 -1.83 22.72
C GLY A 259 -5.48 -0.41 23.29
N GLY A 260 -5.22 -0.31 24.58
CA GLY A 260 -5.10 0.96 25.30
C GLY A 260 -3.81 1.73 24.97
N ALA A 261 -3.58 2.84 25.67
CA ALA A 261 -2.44 3.73 25.46
C ALA A 261 -1.05 3.05 25.53
N LYS A 262 -0.95 1.86 26.15
CA LYS A 262 0.31 1.12 26.27
C LYS A 262 0.62 0.19 25.08
N ALA A 263 -0.39 -0.33 24.38
CA ALA A 263 -0.20 -1.42 23.41
C ALA A 263 -1.19 -1.39 22.24
N GLY A 264 -1.78 -0.23 21.96
CA GLY A 264 -2.74 -0.05 20.89
C GLY A 264 -2.11 0.40 19.58
N LEU A 265 -2.58 -0.11 18.45
CA LEU A 265 -2.11 0.22 17.10
C LEU A 265 -2.23 1.70 16.74
N GLY A 266 -1.10 2.41 16.59
CA GLY A 266 -1.12 3.84 16.30
C GLY A 266 -1.62 4.68 17.48
N ARG A 267 -1.13 4.40 18.69
CA ARG A 267 -1.55 5.09 19.93
C ARG A 267 -1.31 6.61 19.92
N ALA A 268 -0.33 7.08 19.14
CA ALA A 268 -0.07 8.50 18.93
C ALA A 268 -0.71 9.02 17.63
N GLY A 269 -0.95 8.12 16.67
CA GLY A 269 -1.69 8.41 15.45
C GLY A 269 -1.74 7.23 14.48
N LEU A 270 -2.85 7.10 13.78
CA LEU A 270 -2.98 6.31 12.56
C LEU A 270 -2.81 7.25 11.36
N VAL A 271 -1.98 6.87 10.40
CA VAL A 271 -1.56 7.72 9.28
C VAL A 271 -1.98 7.07 7.96
N THR A 272 -2.52 7.86 7.04
CA THR A 272 -2.96 7.43 5.71
C THR A 272 -2.60 8.50 4.68
N PHE A 273 -2.73 8.21 3.38
CA PHE A 273 -2.66 9.22 2.32
C PHE A 273 -3.94 9.15 1.49
N SER A 274 -4.78 10.20 1.51
CA SER A 274 -6.08 10.17 0.85
C SER A 274 -7.01 9.06 1.40
N GLY A 275 -6.96 8.82 2.71
CA GLY A 275 -7.30 7.55 3.33
C GLY A 275 -8.78 7.26 3.62
N GLY A 276 -9.70 7.95 2.95
CA GLY A 276 -11.13 7.72 3.12
C GLY A 276 -11.52 6.28 2.79
N TYR A 277 -11.08 5.77 1.63
CA TYR A 277 -11.34 4.39 1.22
C TYR A 277 -10.61 3.39 2.13
N ASP A 278 -9.34 3.65 2.49
CA ASP A 278 -8.59 2.80 3.42
C ASP A 278 -9.37 2.60 4.72
N MET A 279 -9.82 3.70 5.34
CA MET A 279 -10.58 3.65 6.58
C MET A 279 -11.89 2.86 6.43
N ALA A 280 -12.58 3.04 5.31
CA ALA A 280 -13.82 2.34 5.04
C ALA A 280 -13.61 0.83 4.87
N TYR A 281 -12.55 0.41 4.19
CA TYR A 281 -12.17 -1.00 4.11
C TYR A 281 -11.70 -1.58 5.45
N LEU A 282 -10.97 -0.82 6.27
CA LEU A 282 -10.64 -1.23 7.64
C LEU A 282 -11.91 -1.49 8.46
N VAL A 283 -12.91 -0.60 8.38
CA VAL A 283 -14.22 -0.78 9.03
C VAL A 283 -14.91 -2.02 8.48
N LYS A 284 -15.01 -2.18 7.16
CA LYS A 284 -15.62 -3.37 6.53
C LYS A 284 -14.97 -4.67 6.99
N ALA A 285 -13.64 -4.76 6.96
CA ALA A 285 -12.88 -5.92 7.43
C ALA A 285 -13.13 -6.19 8.93
N MET A 286 -13.23 -5.15 9.75
CA MET A 286 -13.53 -5.29 11.18
C MET A 286 -14.95 -5.76 11.47
N PHE A 287 -15.96 -5.47 10.66
CA PHE A 287 -17.31 -5.97 10.94
C PHE A 287 -17.61 -7.27 10.21
N GLY A 288 -16.82 -7.61 9.19
CA GLY A 288 -16.79 -8.94 8.58
C GLY A 288 -17.58 -9.03 7.28
N ALA A 289 -17.69 -10.26 6.77
CA ALA A 289 -18.28 -10.53 5.47
C ALA A 289 -19.75 -10.11 5.42
N GLY A 290 -20.14 -9.42 4.35
CA GLY A 290 -21.50 -8.92 4.17
C GLY A 290 -21.83 -7.63 4.94
N TYR A 291 -20.91 -7.10 5.75
CA TYR A 291 -21.11 -5.79 6.37
C TYR A 291 -21.23 -4.71 5.31
N LYS A 292 -22.28 -3.90 5.42
CA LYS A 292 -22.48 -2.68 4.64
C LYS A 292 -22.15 -1.49 5.52
N LEU A 293 -21.44 -0.51 4.96
CA LEU A 293 -21.08 0.71 5.70
C LEU A 293 -22.34 1.44 6.21
N PRO A 294 -22.26 2.30 7.23
CA PRO A 294 -23.40 3.07 7.72
C PRO A 294 -24.09 3.89 6.63
N ALA A 295 -25.37 4.21 6.79
CA ALA A 295 -26.16 4.82 5.71
C ALA A 295 -25.70 6.24 5.41
N THR A 296 -25.25 6.98 6.43
CA THR A 296 -24.84 8.38 6.31
C THR A 296 -23.38 8.61 6.70
N ALA A 297 -22.81 9.71 6.21
CA ALA A 297 -21.45 10.12 6.57
C ALA A 297 -21.30 10.33 8.09
N ALA A 298 -22.29 10.95 8.72
CA ALA A 298 -22.30 11.19 10.16
C ALA A 298 -22.30 9.89 10.99
N GLU A 299 -23.04 8.87 10.57
CA GLU A 299 -23.00 7.56 11.22
C GLU A 299 -21.65 6.87 11.03
N PHE A 300 -21.05 6.96 9.83
CA PHE A 300 -19.71 6.44 9.58
C PHE A 300 -18.66 7.14 10.44
N GLU A 301 -18.71 8.46 10.52
CA GLU A 301 -17.84 9.25 11.39
C GLU A 301 -18.00 8.85 12.85
N ALA A 302 -19.23 8.59 13.33
CA ALA A 302 -19.47 8.10 14.68
C ALA A 302 -18.86 6.70 14.91
N VAL A 303 -19.00 5.78 13.95
CA VAL A 303 -18.37 4.44 14.01
C VAL A 303 -16.85 4.55 14.01
N ALA A 304 -16.27 5.33 13.10
CA ALA A 304 -14.83 5.57 13.02
C ALA A 304 -14.31 6.22 14.31
N ALA A 305 -15.00 7.23 14.83
CA ALA A 305 -14.65 7.89 16.09
C ALA A 305 -14.72 6.94 17.28
N ALA A 306 -15.70 6.02 17.33
CA ALA A 306 -15.78 5.01 18.39
C ALA A 306 -14.61 4.03 18.34
N LEU A 307 -14.24 3.55 17.14
CA LEU A 307 -13.12 2.64 16.91
C LEU A 307 -11.75 3.28 17.18
N LEU A 308 -11.64 4.58 16.89
CA LEU A 308 -10.40 5.34 16.96
C LEU A 308 -10.34 6.29 18.16
N ARG A 309 -11.27 6.19 19.11
CA ARG A 309 -11.52 7.14 20.23
C ARG A 309 -10.29 7.60 21.01
N ARG A 310 -9.22 6.80 21.01
CA ARG A 310 -7.97 7.05 21.75
C ARG A 310 -6.79 7.40 20.85
N ARG A 311 -7.06 7.76 19.58
CA ARG A 311 -6.05 7.93 18.53
C ARG A 311 -6.36 9.17 17.72
N ARG A 312 -5.30 9.83 17.27
CA ARG A 312 -5.39 10.82 16.20
C ARG A 312 -5.37 10.10 14.85
N VAL A 313 -6.05 10.65 13.86
CA VAL A 313 -5.95 10.18 12.47
C VAL A 313 -5.32 11.29 11.65
N PHE A 314 -4.32 10.96 10.86
CA PHE A 314 -3.60 11.91 10.02
C PHE A 314 -3.72 11.48 8.56
N ASP A 315 -4.39 12.29 7.76
CA ASP A 315 -4.35 12.15 6.31
C ASP A 315 -3.25 13.05 5.75
N VAL A 316 -2.19 12.44 5.24
CA VAL A 316 -1.01 13.10 4.70
C VAL A 316 -1.38 14.03 3.53
N LYS A 317 -2.42 13.70 2.77
CA LYS A 317 -2.89 14.56 1.67
C LYS A 317 -3.57 15.83 2.18
N GLU A 318 -4.38 15.72 3.24
CA GLU A 318 -4.99 16.89 3.90
C GLU A 318 -3.97 17.75 4.63
N MET A 319 -2.95 17.13 5.23
CA MET A 319 -1.80 17.82 5.82
C MET A 319 -1.01 18.57 4.75
N ALA A 320 -0.73 17.95 3.60
CA ALA A 320 -0.02 18.56 2.48
C ALA A 320 -0.77 19.79 1.94
N ARG A 321 -2.09 19.69 1.79
CA ARG A 321 -2.97 20.80 1.39
C ARG A 321 -2.91 22.01 2.34
N ARG A 322 -2.64 21.76 3.63
CA ARG A 322 -2.58 22.78 4.69
C ARG A 322 -1.16 23.17 5.07
N CYS A 323 -0.14 22.60 4.43
CA CYS A 323 1.23 23.00 4.68
C CYS A 323 1.43 24.46 4.21
N PRO A 324 1.81 25.40 5.10
CA PRO A 324 1.98 26.80 4.73
C PRO A 324 3.09 27.00 3.71
N GLY A 325 2.85 27.82 2.69
CA GLY A 325 3.89 28.29 1.76
C GLY A 325 4.50 27.20 0.86
N ALA A 326 3.85 26.04 0.70
CA ALA A 326 4.34 24.96 -0.16
C ALA A 326 3.22 24.42 -1.07
N ASP A 327 3.48 24.30 -2.37
CA ASP A 327 2.55 23.64 -3.30
C ASP A 327 2.77 22.11 -3.31
N LEU A 328 2.19 21.45 -2.31
CA LEU A 328 2.27 20.00 -2.13
C LEU A 328 1.04 19.27 -2.69
N ARG A 329 0.57 19.67 -3.88
CA ARG A 329 -0.50 18.95 -4.60
C ARG A 329 0.05 17.76 -5.39
N GLY A 330 -0.72 16.68 -5.48
CA GLY A 330 -0.42 15.49 -6.27
C GLY A 330 -0.86 14.18 -5.59
N GLY A 331 -0.49 13.05 -6.19
CA GLY A 331 -0.51 11.72 -5.55
C GLY A 331 0.65 11.53 -4.58
N LEU A 332 0.70 10.38 -3.90
CA LEU A 332 1.67 10.09 -2.84
C LEU A 332 3.12 10.28 -3.29
N ASP A 333 3.52 9.66 -4.41
CA ASP A 333 4.88 9.79 -4.95
C ASP A 333 5.25 11.23 -5.29
N CYS A 334 4.30 12.02 -5.83
CA CYS A 334 4.54 13.42 -6.16
C CYS A 334 4.78 14.25 -4.89
N VAL A 335 3.94 14.06 -3.87
CA VAL A 335 4.09 14.76 -2.58
C VAL A 335 5.38 14.35 -1.89
N ALA A 336 5.71 13.06 -1.88
CA ALA A 336 6.95 12.54 -1.32
C ALA A 336 8.18 13.14 -2.02
N ALA A 337 8.20 13.15 -3.36
CA ALA A 337 9.28 13.72 -4.16
C ALA A 337 9.48 15.22 -3.88
N LYS A 338 8.39 16.00 -3.80
CA LYS A 338 8.43 17.44 -3.44
C LYS A 338 8.97 17.69 -2.03
N LEU A 339 8.90 16.70 -1.14
CA LEU A 339 9.47 16.73 0.21
C LEU A 339 10.88 16.14 0.30
N GLY A 340 11.45 15.70 -0.82
CA GLY A 340 12.78 15.05 -0.87
C GLY A 340 12.78 13.66 -0.24
N VAL A 341 11.63 12.98 -0.23
CA VAL A 341 11.46 11.61 0.27
C VAL A 341 11.43 10.65 -0.90
N ALA A 342 12.31 9.64 -0.87
CA ALA A 342 12.34 8.58 -1.86
C ALA A 342 11.66 7.30 -1.34
N ARG A 343 11.07 6.53 -2.25
CA ARG A 343 10.56 5.18 -1.97
C ARG A 343 11.74 4.28 -1.61
N ALA A 344 11.67 3.66 -0.43
CA ALA A 344 12.79 2.91 0.13
C ALA A 344 12.80 1.42 -0.28
N VAL A 345 11.62 0.88 -0.61
CA VAL A 345 11.43 -0.53 -0.96
C VAL A 345 10.20 -0.64 -1.85
N GLY A 346 10.13 -1.65 -2.71
CA GLY A 346 8.97 -1.93 -3.55
C GLY A 346 8.69 -0.85 -4.60
N GLU A 347 7.53 -0.96 -5.23
CA GLU A 347 7.04 -0.09 -6.29
C GLU A 347 5.79 0.67 -5.84
N ALA A 348 5.40 1.70 -6.60
CA ALA A 348 4.09 2.33 -6.41
C ALA A 348 2.96 1.35 -6.77
N HIS A 349 1.85 1.43 -6.02
CA HIS A 349 0.71 0.52 -6.05
C HIS A 349 1.01 -0.87 -5.49
N GLN A 350 1.79 -0.88 -4.42
CA GLN A 350 2.01 -2.04 -3.55
C GLN A 350 1.78 -1.56 -2.13
N ALA A 351 0.70 -2.04 -1.50
CA ALA A 351 0.18 -1.47 -0.26
C ALA A 351 1.26 -1.37 0.84
N GLY A 352 2.13 -2.38 0.98
CA GLY A 352 3.24 -2.37 1.93
C GLY A 352 4.23 -1.24 1.64
N SER A 353 4.66 -1.10 0.39
CA SER A 353 5.55 -0.03 -0.07
C SER A 353 4.93 1.36 0.12
N ASP A 354 3.65 1.52 -0.26
CA ASP A 354 2.91 2.78 -0.15
C ASP A 354 2.65 3.18 1.32
N SER A 355 2.38 2.23 2.21
CA SER A 355 2.28 2.50 3.65
C SER A 355 3.61 3.01 4.24
N LEU A 356 4.76 2.50 3.77
CA LEU A 356 6.08 2.98 4.20
C LEU A 356 6.38 4.37 3.62
N LEU A 357 6.05 4.60 2.34
CA LEU A 357 6.21 5.92 1.74
C LEU A 357 5.32 6.96 2.44
N THR A 358 4.10 6.58 2.81
CA THR A 358 3.18 7.38 3.64
C THR A 358 3.81 7.71 4.99
N CYS A 359 4.42 6.73 5.67
CA CYS A 359 5.17 6.93 6.92
C CYS A 359 6.30 7.97 6.76
N HIS A 360 7.19 7.79 5.77
CA HIS A 360 8.31 8.70 5.56
C HIS A 360 7.84 10.12 5.21
N THR A 361 6.81 10.22 4.38
CA THR A 361 6.22 11.49 3.97
C THR A 361 5.59 12.21 5.17
N PHE A 362 4.87 11.48 6.02
CA PHE A 362 4.31 12.02 7.27
C PHE A 362 5.39 12.56 8.20
N ILE A 363 6.46 11.81 8.46
CA ILE A 363 7.56 12.27 9.32
C ILE A 363 8.17 13.56 8.77
N LYS A 364 8.44 13.60 7.46
CA LYS A 364 9.04 14.77 6.82
C LYS A 364 8.12 15.99 6.88
N MET A 365 6.82 15.78 6.70
CA MET A 365 5.83 16.85 6.74
C MET A 365 5.57 17.34 8.16
N LYS A 366 5.56 16.45 9.16
CA LYS A 366 5.51 16.83 10.57
C LYS A 366 6.69 17.75 10.90
N GLN A 367 7.91 17.36 10.54
CA GLN A 367 9.11 18.18 10.77
C GLN A 367 9.10 19.54 10.06
N ARG A 368 8.52 19.61 8.84
CA ARG A 368 8.58 20.82 7.99
C ARG A 368 7.42 21.79 8.23
N CYS A 369 6.20 21.28 8.42
CA CYS A 369 4.97 22.07 8.38
C CYS A 369 4.20 22.06 9.71
N PHE A 370 4.40 21.04 10.54
CA PHE A 370 3.62 20.79 11.77
C PHE A 370 4.56 20.38 12.92
N ASP A 371 5.57 21.21 13.16
CA ASP A 371 6.73 21.01 14.03
C ASP A 371 6.41 21.07 15.52
N ASP A 372 5.18 21.44 15.87
CA ASP A 372 4.65 21.41 17.24
C ASP A 372 3.30 20.68 17.32
N ASP A 373 2.94 20.24 18.53
CA ASP A 373 1.74 19.43 18.77
C ASP A 373 0.44 20.23 18.56
N ASP A 374 0.45 21.56 18.69
CA ASP A 374 -0.73 22.40 18.46
C ASP A 374 -1.08 22.45 16.97
N LYS A 375 -0.07 22.67 16.12
CA LYS A 375 -0.21 22.60 14.66
C LYS A 375 -0.63 21.21 14.21
N LEU A 376 -0.01 20.16 14.76
CA LEU A 376 -0.36 18.79 14.43
C LEU A 376 -1.79 18.43 14.85
N THR A 377 -2.27 18.94 15.99
CA THR A 377 -3.64 18.71 16.46
C THR A 377 -4.68 19.36 15.55
N LYS A 378 -4.40 20.53 14.97
CA LYS A 378 -5.29 21.19 14.00
C LYS A 378 -5.53 20.39 12.73
N VAL A 379 -4.65 19.43 12.41
CA VAL A 379 -4.79 18.57 11.24
C VAL A 379 -5.20 17.14 11.55
N ALA A 380 -5.44 16.82 12.82
CA ALA A 380 -5.91 15.52 13.25
C ALA A 380 -7.41 15.34 12.96
N GLY A 381 -7.82 14.11 12.62
CA GLY A 381 -9.21 13.74 12.42
C GLY A 381 -9.80 14.13 11.06
N MET A 382 -9.01 14.75 10.19
CA MET A 382 -9.43 15.09 8.83
C MET A 382 -9.01 13.97 7.85
N LEU A 383 -10.00 13.30 7.27
CA LEU A 383 -9.89 12.28 6.23
C LEU A 383 -10.37 12.85 4.89
N THR A 384 -9.52 12.76 3.86
CA THR A 384 -9.92 13.14 2.49
C THR A 384 -11.14 12.32 2.06
N GLY A 385 -12.15 13.01 1.52
CA GLY A 385 -13.33 12.37 0.94
C GLY A 385 -14.43 11.96 1.93
N ILE A 386 -14.17 12.01 3.24
CA ILE A 386 -15.17 11.68 4.28
C ILE A 386 -15.47 12.92 5.11
N THR A 387 -14.51 13.37 5.90
CA THR A 387 -14.67 14.57 6.72
C THR A 387 -14.25 15.76 5.88
N THR A 388 -15.14 16.67 5.52
CA THR A 388 -14.69 18.02 5.12
C THR A 388 -15.61 19.06 5.70
N SER A 389 -14.99 19.92 6.53
CA SER A 389 -15.35 21.33 6.67
C SER A 389 -15.16 22.06 5.36
#